data_AF-A0A060I7A2-F1
#
_entry.id   AF-A0A060I7A2-F1
#
_cell.length_a   1.000
_cell.length_b   1.000
_cell.length_c   1.000
_cell.angle_alpha   90.00
_cell.angle_beta   90.00
_cell.angle_gamma   90.00
#
_symmetry.space_group_name_H-M   'P 1'
#
loop_
_entity.id
_entity.type
_entity.pdbx_description
1 polymer ?
#
loop_
_entity_poly.entity_id
_entity_poly.type
_entity_poly.pdbx_seq_one_letter_code
_entity_poly.pdbx_strand_id
1 'polypeptide(L)'
;MSSASTGFVVVVEFVVRNQFADNFDAAIIENAATSLRDEPNCEVFDVCRDPERPERIYLYEVYGSRADFDFHLKTPHFTSFDAMVRDWVAEKRVETFERISSHKKEGAR
;
A
#
# COMPACT_ATOMS: atom_id res chain seq x y z
N MET A 1 27.05 10.24 10.13
CA MET A 1 27.00 8.97 9.37
C MET A 1 25.57 8.81 8.89
N SER A 2 25.34 8.75 7.58
CA SER A 2 24.00 8.45 7.07
C SER A 2 23.67 7.02 7.49
N SER A 3 22.59 6.82 8.23
CA SER A 3 22.05 5.47 8.42
C SER A 3 21.75 4.90 7.04
N ALA A 4 22.13 3.65 6.77
CA ALA A 4 21.74 2.98 5.53
C ALA A 4 20.20 2.86 5.50
N SER A 5 19.59 3.11 4.33
CA SER A 5 18.15 2.89 4.16
C SER A 5 17.78 1.46 4.54
N THR A 6 16.71 1.31 5.31
CA THR A 6 16.15 0.02 5.69
C THR A 6 14.95 -0.36 4.81
N GLY A 7 14.62 0.41 3.78
CA GLY A 7 13.53 0.10 2.85
C GLY A 7 13.10 1.28 1.98
N PHE A 8 12.44 0.97 0.87
CA PHE A 8 11.78 1.91 -0.02
C PHE A 8 10.30 2.03 0.35
N VAL A 9 9.89 3.19 0.85
CA VAL A 9 8.54 3.43 1.34
C VAL A 9 7.69 4.01 0.22
N VAL A 10 6.47 3.51 0.09
CA VAL A 10 5.42 4.11 -0.74
C VAL A 10 4.24 4.45 0.15
N VAL A 11 3.77 5.69 0.03
CA VAL A 11 2.57 6.18 0.69
C VAL A 11 1.55 6.48 -0.40
N VAL A 12 0.36 5.91 -0.27
CA VAL A 12 -0.74 6.16 -1.21
C VAL A 12 -1.95 6.68 -0.46
N GLU A 13 -2.51 7.79 -0.92
CA GLU A 13 -3.83 8.25 -0.47
C GLU A 13 -4.83 8.09 -1.60
N PHE A 14 -5.97 7.48 -1.29
CA PHE A 14 -7.15 7.44 -2.15
C PHE A 14 -8.28 8.22 -1.51
N VAL A 15 -9.02 8.97 -2.32
CA VAL A 15 -10.39 9.41 -2.00
C VAL A 15 -11.32 8.54 -2.85
N VAL A 16 -12.11 7.69 -2.20
CA VAL A 16 -13.01 6.73 -2.84
C VAL A 16 -14.41 7.33 -2.94
N ARG A 17 -15.14 7.09 -4.04
CA ARG A 17 -16.55 7.49 -4.13
C ARG A 17 -17.38 6.63 -3.18
N ASN A 18 -18.18 7.26 -2.33
CA ASN A 18 -18.95 6.60 -1.25
C ASN A 18 -19.69 5.33 -1.67
N GLN A 19 -20.27 5.29 -2.88
CA GLN A 19 -21.01 4.14 -3.40
C GLN A 19 -20.17 2.87 -3.62
N PHE A 20 -18.83 2.99 -3.61
CA PHE A 20 -17.89 1.90 -3.83
C PHE A 20 -17.00 1.62 -2.61
N ALA A 21 -17.24 2.23 -1.45
CA ALA A 21 -16.36 2.13 -0.29
C ALA A 21 -16.10 0.66 0.12
N ASP A 22 -17.16 -0.11 0.35
CA ASP A 22 -17.03 -1.52 0.77
C ASP A 22 -16.36 -2.40 -0.31
N ASN A 23 -16.63 -2.12 -1.59
CA ASN A 23 -16.01 -2.81 -2.71
C ASN A 23 -14.51 -2.50 -2.80
N PHE A 24 -14.14 -1.22 -2.62
CA PHE A 24 -12.76 -0.77 -2.64
C PHE A 24 -12.00 -1.41 -1.48
N ASP A 25 -12.58 -1.44 -0.28
CA ASP A 25 -12.00 -2.07 0.90
C ASP A 25 -11.63 -3.53 0.65
N ALA A 26 -12.58 -4.32 0.15
CA ALA A 26 -12.35 -5.72 -0.14
C ALA A 26 -11.22 -5.88 -1.18
N ALA A 27 -11.22 -5.06 -2.23
CA ALA A 27 -10.23 -5.13 -3.30
C ALA A 27 -8.82 -4.74 -2.80
N ILE A 28 -8.68 -3.67 -2.02
CA ILE A 28 -7.37 -3.22 -1.53
C ILE A 28 -6.81 -4.13 -0.45
N ILE A 29 -7.66 -4.69 0.42
CA ILE A 29 -7.26 -5.68 1.43
C ILE A 29 -6.73 -6.95 0.74
N GLU A 30 -7.40 -7.42 -0.31
CA GLU A 30 -6.93 -8.58 -1.09
C GLU A 30 -5.61 -8.28 -1.82
N ASN A 31 -5.47 -7.08 -2.42
CA ASN A 31 -4.23 -6.67 -3.05
C ASN A 31 -3.06 -6.63 -2.04
N ALA A 32 -3.30 -6.08 -0.84
CA ALA A 32 -2.32 -6.05 0.24
C ALA A 32 -1.92 -7.46 0.70
N ALA A 33 -2.91 -8.31 0.97
CA ALA A 33 -2.68 -9.69 1.42
C ALA A 33 -1.92 -10.52 0.38
N THR A 34 -2.25 -10.37 -0.90
CA THR A 34 -1.55 -11.05 -1.99
C THR A 34 -0.13 -10.52 -2.17
N SER A 35 0.09 -9.21 -2.06
CA SER A 35 1.44 -8.63 -2.13
C SER A 35 2.33 -9.17 -1.01
N LEU A 36 1.84 -9.19 0.23
CA LEU A 36 2.58 -9.72 1.38
C LEU A 36 2.85 -11.23 1.29
N ARG A 37 1.98 -11.99 0.62
CA ARG A 37 2.11 -13.45 0.46
C ARG A 37 3.08 -13.82 -0.67
N ASP A 38 2.96 -13.15 -1.81
CA ASP A 38 3.57 -13.58 -3.06
C ASP A 38 4.78 -12.72 -3.49
N GLU A 39 4.99 -11.55 -2.88
CA GLU A 39 6.12 -10.66 -3.18
C GLU A 39 7.14 -10.67 -2.03
N PRO A 40 8.29 -11.38 -2.17
CA PRO A 40 9.23 -11.57 -1.06
C PRO A 40 9.81 -10.29 -0.46
N ASN A 41 9.86 -9.23 -1.27
CA ASN A 41 10.42 -7.93 -0.90
C ASN A 41 9.33 -6.89 -0.58
N CYS A 42 8.06 -7.28 -0.47
CA CYS A 42 6.99 -6.47 0.12
C CYS A 42 6.95 -6.76 1.63
N GLU A 43 7.55 -5.89 2.43
CA GLU A 43 7.72 -6.11 3.86
C GLU A 43 6.53 -5.62 4.70
N VAL A 44 5.86 -4.57 4.24
CA VAL A 44 4.71 -3.93 4.89
C VAL A 44 3.73 -3.52 3.81
N PHE A 45 2.44 -3.72 4.07
CA PHE A 45 1.34 -3.23 3.24
C PHE A 45 0.14 -2.95 4.16
N ASP A 46 0.23 -1.86 4.92
CA ASP A 46 -0.84 -1.49 5.84
C ASP A 46 -1.94 -0.72 5.10
N VAL A 47 -3.17 -1.17 5.24
CA VAL A 47 -4.37 -0.50 4.75
C VAL A 47 -5.03 0.24 5.90
N CYS A 48 -5.04 1.57 5.83
CA CYS A 48 -5.58 2.44 6.87
C CYS A 48 -6.79 3.22 6.35
N ARG A 49 -7.77 3.48 7.22
CA ARG A 49 -8.92 4.35 6.95
C ARG A 49 -8.87 5.57 7.86
N ASP A 50 -9.19 6.74 7.31
CA ASP A 50 -9.37 7.96 8.10
C ASP A 50 -10.68 7.84 8.93
N PRO A 51 -10.62 7.92 10.28
CA PRO A 51 -11.80 7.77 11.14
C PRO A 51 -12.79 8.94 11.02
N GLU A 52 -12.35 10.10 10.54
CA GLU A 52 -13.20 11.28 10.34
C GLU A 52 -13.72 11.39 8.90
N ARG A 53 -13.05 10.72 7.95
CA ARG A 53 -13.37 10.71 6.51
C ARG A 53 -13.30 9.29 5.94
N PRO A 54 -14.34 8.46 6.13
CA PRO A 54 -14.31 7.04 5.77
C PRO A 54 -13.99 6.75 4.29
N GLU A 55 -14.22 7.72 3.42
CA GLU A 55 -13.88 7.67 2.00
C GLU A 55 -12.37 7.77 1.72
N ARG A 56 -11.57 8.17 2.72
CA ARG A 56 -10.12 8.30 2.59
C ARG A 56 -9.41 7.04 3.07
N ILE A 57 -8.70 6.40 2.15
CA ILE A 57 -7.82 5.26 2.41
C ILE A 57 -6.39 5.71 2.30
N TYR A 58 -5.56 5.29 3.25
CA TYR A 58 -4.13 5.54 3.31
C TYR A 58 -3.39 4.21 3.30
N LEU A 59 -2.41 4.07 2.42
CA LEU A 59 -1.53 2.90 2.36
C LEU A 59 -0.15 3.28 2.87
N TYR A 60 0.40 2.45 3.74
CA TYR A 60 1.81 2.47 4.09
C TYR A 60 2.44 1.18 3.60
N GLU A 61 3.25 1.28 2.55
CA GLU A 61 3.91 0.16 1.92
C GLU A 61 5.42 0.29 2.12
N VAL A 62 6.09 -0.83 2.38
CA VAL A 62 7.56 -0.87 2.42
C VAL A 62 8.08 -2.01 1.58
N TYR A 63 8.96 -1.65 0.65
CA TYR A 63 9.65 -2.58 -0.23
C TYR A 63 11.15 -2.63 0.08
N GLY A 64 11.83 -3.71 -0.33
CA GLY A 64 13.28 -3.80 -0.22
C GLY A 64 14.02 -2.71 -1.00
N SER A 65 13.48 -2.32 -2.17
CA SER A 65 14.04 -1.31 -3.05
C SER A 65 12.99 -0.69 -3.98
N ARG A 66 13.39 0.34 -4.73
CA ARG A 66 12.57 0.90 -5.82
C ARG A 66 12.26 -0.14 -6.90
N ALA A 67 13.18 -1.04 -7.22
CA ALA A 67 12.98 -2.06 -8.23
C ALA A 67 11.91 -3.09 -7.82
N ASP A 68 11.79 -3.36 -6.52
CA ASP A 68 10.75 -4.24 -5.97
C ASP A 68 9.37 -3.58 -6.08
N PHE A 69 9.27 -2.27 -5.85
CA PHE A 69 8.03 -1.54 -6.15
C PHE A 69 7.71 -1.51 -7.65
N ASP A 70 8.71 -1.31 -8.52
CA ASP A 70 8.49 -1.35 -9.96
C ASP A 70 8.07 -2.77 -10.44
N PHE A 71 8.45 -3.83 -9.70
CA PHE A 71 7.96 -5.19 -9.91
C PHE A 71 6.50 -5.31 -9.45
N HIS A 72 6.17 -4.85 -8.25
CA HIS A 72 4.80 -4.82 -7.70
C HIS A 72 3.80 -4.27 -8.73
N LEU A 73 4.12 -3.11 -9.34
CA LEU A 73 3.28 -2.43 -10.33
C LEU A 73 3.01 -3.25 -11.61
N LYS A 74 3.75 -4.34 -11.84
CA LYS A 74 3.62 -5.21 -13.02
C LYS A 74 3.00 -6.56 -12.70
N THR A 75 2.70 -6.82 -11.44
CA THR A 75 2.13 -8.10 -11.01
C THR A 75 0.69 -8.27 -11.51
N PRO A 76 0.22 -9.52 -11.74
CA PRO A 76 -1.16 -9.76 -12.16
C PRO A 76 -2.20 -9.26 -11.15
N HIS A 77 -1.96 -9.38 -9.84
CA HIS A 77 -2.91 -8.94 -8.82
C HIS A 77 -3.00 -7.41 -8.77
N PHE A 78 -1.88 -6.69 -8.79
CA PHE A 78 -1.89 -5.23 -8.81
C PHE A 78 -2.58 -4.69 -10.06
N THR A 79 -2.25 -5.21 -11.23
CA THR A 79 -2.84 -4.74 -12.50
C THR A 79 -4.34 -5.02 -12.57
N SER A 80 -4.80 -6.13 -12.01
CA SER A 80 -6.23 -6.45 -11.87
C SER A 80 -6.92 -5.52 -10.88
N PHE A 81 -6.29 -5.25 -9.73
CA PHE A 81 -6.77 -4.31 -8.72
C PHE A 81 -6.90 -2.88 -9.30
N ASP A 82 -5.84 -2.34 -9.90
CA ASP A 82 -5.82 -0.97 -10.44
C ASP A 82 -6.88 -0.77 -11.53
N ALA A 83 -7.08 -1.78 -12.38
CA ALA A 83 -8.15 -1.76 -13.38
C ALA A 83 -9.55 -1.79 -12.76
N MET A 84 -9.76 -2.64 -11.73
CA MET A 84 -11.05 -2.80 -11.05
C MET A 84 -11.49 -1.52 -10.35
N VAL A 85 -10.58 -0.85 -9.64
CA VAL A 85 -10.92 0.29 -8.78
C VAL A 85 -10.89 1.64 -9.49
N ARG A 86 -10.47 1.68 -10.76
CA ARG A 86 -10.21 2.92 -11.50
C ARG A 86 -11.36 3.93 -11.44
N ASP A 87 -12.58 3.46 -11.67
CA ASP A 87 -13.77 4.33 -11.67
C ASP A 87 -14.34 4.59 -10.27
N TRP A 88 -13.83 3.89 -9.25
CA TRP A 88 -14.23 4.03 -7.86
C TRP A 88 -13.48 5.17 -7.16
N VAL A 89 -12.29 5.51 -7.65
CA VAL A 89 -11.40 6.51 -7.07
C VAL A 89 -11.71 7.90 -7.63
N ALA A 90 -11.95 8.86 -6.74
CA ALA A 90 -12.07 10.28 -7.09
C ALA A 90 -10.71 10.98 -7.15
N GLU A 91 -9.82 10.68 -6.21
CA GLU A 91 -8.46 11.24 -6.14
C GLU A 91 -7.45 10.18 -5.71
N LYS A 92 -6.23 10.24 -6.25
CA LYS A 92 -5.11 9.36 -5.89
C LYS A 92 -3.83 10.20 -5.76
N ARG A 93 -3.13 10.09 -4.63
CA ARG A 93 -1.79 10.68 -4.42
C ARG A 93 -0.81 9.59 -4.07
N VAL A 94 0.38 9.62 -4.65
CA VAL A 94 1.47 8.67 -4.39
C VAL A 94 2.73 9.45 -4.05
N GLU A 95 3.36 9.10 -2.94
CA GLU A 95 4.62 9.69 -2.47
C GLU A 95 5.60 8.57 -2.08
N THR A 96 6.90 8.82 -2.24
CA THR A 96 7.94 7.81 -1.99
C THR A 96 9.00 8.35 -1.06
N PHE A 97 9.49 7.51 -0.14
CA PHE A 97 10.46 7.90 0.88
C PHE A 97 11.52 6.80 1.09
N GLU A 98 12.61 7.16 1.75
CA GLU A 98 13.56 6.18 2.30
C GLU A 98 13.23 5.90 3.77
N ARG A 99 13.13 4.62 4.15
CA ARG A 99 12.96 4.23 5.55
C ARG A 99 14.31 4.34 6.25
N ILE A 100 14.44 5.30 7.17
CA ILE A 100 15.71 5.54 7.88
C ILE A 100 15.90 4.66 9.12
N SER A 101 14.81 4.10 9.66
CA SER A 101 14.81 3.15 10.77
C SER A 101 13.53 2.31 10.79
N SER A 102 13.60 1.11 11.37
CA SER A 102 12.44 0.26 11.64
C SER A 102 12.70 -0.54 12.91
N HIS A 103 11.72 -0.57 13.81
CA HIS A 103 11.79 -1.36 15.04
C HIS A 103 10.56 -2.27 15.09
N LYS A 104 10.76 -3.58 15.09
CA LYS A 104 9.70 -4.52 15.44
C LYS A 104 9.68 -4.64 16.96
N LYS A 105 8.53 -4.36 17.58
CA LYS A 105 8.31 -4.68 18.99
C LYS A 105 8.08 -6.19 19.06
N GLU A 106 8.95 -6.93 19.76
CA GLU A 106 8.76 -8.38 19.93
C GLU A 106 7.40 -8.66 20.62
N GLY A 107 6.60 -9.53 20.01
CA GLY A 107 5.41 -10.12 20.65
C GLY A 107 4.06 -9.39 20.47
N ALA A 108 3.90 -8.48 19.52
CA ALA A 108 2.55 -8.04 19.15
C ALA A 108 1.87 -9.12 18.29
N ARG A 109 0.90 -9.80 18.89
CA ARG A 109 0.07 -10.84 18.30
C ARG A 109 -1.06 -10.24 17.48
#